data_AF-A0A0R3MYT2-F1
#
_entry.id   AF-A0A0R3MYT2-F1
#
_cell.length_a   1.000
_cell.length_b   1.000
_cell.length_c   1.000
_cell.angle_alpha   90.00
_cell.angle_beta   90.00
_cell.angle_gamma   90.00
#
_symmetry.space_group_name_H-M   'P 1'
#
loop_
_entity.id
_entity.type
_entity.pdbx_description
1 polymer ?
#
loop_
_entity_poly.entity_id
_entity_poly.type
_entity_poly.pdbx_seq_one_letter_code
_entity_poly.pdbx_strand_id
1 'polypeptide(L)'
;MANQNGEKYGFTGLFPIKPGHTAALRTFLRTLDDNPRGSPLSEVPVVHMARFVVIDRLTYQGIPAKIDTLKSTYLLFACDFDGFSIDVLIREMIEHIPDQLKTIWQHCRGFPGIESRDGLSVYFEQCEVGTNLLLADQPDATVNEILLGLMYRRGLGEFIRHVQEKQPTPAELKQDFATLWQRLQEVRPLAGDL
;
A
#
# COMPACT_ATOMS: atom_id res chain seq x y z
N MET A 1 17.82 8.93 2.72
CA MET A 1 17.07 10.19 2.98
C MET A 1 16.14 9.96 4.16
N ALA A 2 15.52 10.99 4.75
CA ALA A 2 14.69 10.81 5.96
C ALA A 2 13.38 10.00 5.69
N ASN A 3 12.95 9.98 4.43
CA ASN A 3 11.82 9.23 3.89
C ASN A 3 12.21 7.86 3.31
N GLN A 4 13.39 7.32 3.64
CA GLN A 4 13.85 6.01 3.17
C GLN A 4 14.41 5.18 4.32
N ASN A 5 14.15 3.88 4.28
CA ASN A 5 14.69 2.91 5.23
C ASN A 5 14.94 1.58 4.49
N GLY A 6 16.21 1.22 4.29
CA GLY A 6 16.60 0.13 3.39
C GLY A 6 16.11 0.37 1.96
N GLU A 7 15.37 -0.59 1.43
CA GLU A 7 14.75 -0.53 0.10
C GLU A 7 13.32 0.03 0.11
N LYS A 8 12.90 0.65 1.22
CA LYS A 8 11.57 1.23 1.41
C LYS A 8 11.57 2.74 1.27
N TYR A 9 10.51 3.25 0.67
CA TYR A 9 10.21 4.67 0.58
C TYR A 9 8.88 4.99 1.27
N GLY A 10 8.88 6.02 2.11
CA GLY A 10 7.73 6.46 2.89
C GLY A 10 7.25 7.83 2.42
N PHE A 11 6.15 7.83 1.67
CA PHE A 11 5.55 9.03 1.11
C PHE A 11 4.39 9.51 1.98
N THR A 12 4.39 10.80 2.32
CA THR A 12 3.22 11.47 2.91
C THR A 12 2.87 12.68 2.07
N GLY A 13 1.71 12.67 1.42
CA GLY A 13 1.21 13.78 0.60
C GLY A 13 0.00 14.46 1.21
N LEU A 14 -0.06 15.79 1.12
CA LEU A 14 -1.24 16.60 1.44
C LEU A 14 -1.78 17.27 0.17
N PHE A 15 -2.87 16.74 -0.35
CA PHE A 15 -3.50 17.21 -1.58
C PHE A 15 -4.71 18.09 -1.25
N PRO A 16 -4.71 19.39 -1.61
CA PRO A 16 -5.84 20.26 -1.33
C PRO A 16 -7.07 19.84 -2.15
N ILE A 17 -8.19 19.60 -1.50
CA ILE A 17 -9.45 19.19 -2.14
C ILE A 17 -10.12 20.42 -2.79
N LYS A 18 -10.74 20.23 -3.96
CA LYS A 18 -11.55 21.24 -4.65
C LYS A 18 -12.78 21.62 -3.78
N PRO A 19 -13.21 22.90 -3.76
CA PRO A 19 -14.42 23.31 -3.03
C PRO A 19 -15.65 22.50 -3.47
N GLY A 20 -16.41 21.96 -2.50
CA GLY A 20 -17.60 21.14 -2.79
C GLY A 20 -17.33 19.67 -3.11
N HIS A 21 -16.06 19.25 -3.29
CA HIS A 21 -15.73 17.86 -3.64
C HIS A 21 -15.52 16.94 -2.43
N THR A 22 -15.43 17.48 -1.21
CA THR A 22 -15.12 16.70 0.02
C THR A 22 -16.10 15.57 0.27
N ALA A 23 -17.42 15.82 0.14
CA ALA A 23 -18.44 14.81 0.40
C ALA A 23 -18.39 13.67 -0.62
N ALA A 24 -18.22 14.00 -1.91
CA ALA A 24 -18.06 13.01 -2.98
C ALA A 24 -16.81 12.15 -2.76
N LEU A 25 -15.67 12.78 -2.45
CA LEU A 25 -14.44 12.04 -2.18
C LEU A 25 -14.58 11.14 -0.95
N ARG A 26 -15.15 11.62 0.16
CA ARG A 26 -15.40 10.79 1.36
C ARG A 26 -16.30 9.60 1.05
N THR A 27 -17.31 9.79 0.20
CA THR A 27 -18.22 8.71 -0.21
C THR A 27 -17.45 7.66 -0.99
N PHE A 28 -16.65 8.07 -1.98
CA PHE A 28 -15.82 7.15 -2.75
C PHE A 28 -14.79 6.41 -1.89
N LEU A 29 -14.08 7.12 -1.01
CA LEU A 29 -13.07 6.50 -0.15
C LEU A 29 -13.64 5.39 0.75
N ARG A 30 -14.91 5.47 1.15
CA ARG A 30 -15.58 4.40 1.91
C ARG A 30 -15.87 3.16 1.10
N THR A 31 -16.01 3.30 -0.23
CA THR A 31 -16.22 2.15 -1.13
C THR A 31 -14.93 1.38 -1.40
N LEU A 32 -13.77 1.92 -1.01
CA LEU A 32 -12.49 1.21 -1.21
C LEU A 32 -12.41 -0.08 -0.38
N ASP A 33 -13.10 -0.10 0.77
CA ASP A 33 -13.19 -1.26 1.65
C ASP A 33 -14.05 -2.39 1.05
N ASP A 34 -14.83 -2.10 0.00
CA ASP A 34 -15.65 -3.09 -0.71
C ASP A 34 -14.81 -3.96 -1.67
N ASN A 35 -13.53 -3.66 -1.86
CA ASN A 35 -12.64 -4.49 -2.68
C ASN A 35 -12.53 -5.90 -2.03
N PRO A 36 -12.67 -7.00 -2.80
CA PRO A 36 -12.59 -8.36 -2.25
C PRO A 36 -11.29 -8.67 -1.49
N ARG A 37 -10.21 -7.95 -1.80
CA ARG A 37 -8.89 -8.04 -1.13
C ARG A 37 -8.66 -6.90 -0.13
N GLY A 38 -9.71 -6.18 0.25
CA GLY A 38 -9.74 -5.15 1.29
C GLY A 38 -9.41 -3.73 0.81
N SER A 39 -8.50 -3.56 -0.15
CA SER A 39 -8.15 -2.24 -0.70
C SER A 39 -7.70 -2.40 -2.16
N PRO A 40 -8.03 -1.45 -3.07
CA PRO A 40 -7.49 -1.48 -4.43
C PRO A 40 -5.95 -1.41 -4.44
N LEU A 41 -5.33 -0.83 -3.41
CA LEU A 41 -3.86 -0.78 -3.31
C LEU A 41 -3.22 -2.15 -3.04
N SER A 42 -4.01 -3.18 -2.71
CA SER A 42 -3.53 -4.58 -2.70
C SER A 42 -3.13 -5.09 -4.08
N GLU A 43 -3.61 -4.44 -5.14
CA GLU A 43 -3.26 -4.76 -6.53
C GLU A 43 -1.95 -4.10 -6.97
N VAL A 44 -1.42 -3.16 -6.17
CA VAL A 44 -0.16 -2.46 -6.44
C VAL A 44 0.98 -3.20 -5.74
N PRO A 45 1.83 -3.93 -6.48
CA PRO A 45 2.70 -4.97 -5.91
C PRO A 45 3.81 -4.44 -5.00
N VAL A 46 4.12 -3.15 -5.07
CA VAL A 46 5.17 -2.51 -4.26
C VAL A 46 4.66 -1.95 -2.94
N VAL A 47 3.34 -1.88 -2.72
CA VAL A 47 2.76 -1.19 -1.56
C VAL A 47 2.71 -2.11 -0.35
N HIS A 48 3.38 -1.71 0.74
CA HIS A 48 3.29 -2.38 2.05
C HIS A 48 2.08 -1.91 2.83
N MET A 49 1.87 -0.60 2.84
CA MET A 49 0.78 0.04 3.56
C MET A 49 0.40 1.33 2.83
N ALA A 50 -0.89 1.60 2.77
CA ALA A 50 -1.37 2.91 2.36
C ALA A 50 -2.59 3.35 3.17
N ARG A 51 -2.73 4.67 3.32
CA ARG A 51 -3.80 5.27 4.11
C ARG A 51 -4.29 6.56 3.48
N PHE A 52 -5.61 6.65 3.33
CA PHE A 52 -6.31 7.88 2.99
C PHE A 52 -6.98 8.49 4.22
N VAL A 53 -6.80 9.80 4.42
CA VAL A 53 -7.50 10.55 5.46
C VAL A 53 -7.96 11.89 4.90
N VAL A 54 -9.21 12.26 5.12
CA VAL A 54 -9.69 13.62 4.80
C VAL A 54 -9.58 14.49 6.04
N ILE A 55 -8.73 15.51 5.97
CA ILE A 55 -8.48 16.49 7.02
C ILE A 55 -9.23 17.78 6.67
N ASP A 56 -10.36 18.02 7.34
CA ASP A 56 -11.20 19.21 7.18
C ASP A 56 -11.09 20.21 8.32
N ARG A 57 -10.57 19.78 9.47
CA ARG A 57 -10.31 20.63 10.63
C ARG A 57 -9.16 20.09 11.47
N LEU A 58 -8.44 20.98 12.13
CA LEU A 58 -7.46 20.62 13.14
C LEU A 58 -8.13 20.61 14.52
N THR A 59 -7.72 19.66 15.36
CA THR A 59 -8.19 19.58 16.74
C THR A 59 -7.51 20.66 17.57
N TYR A 60 -8.28 21.36 18.40
CA TYR A 60 -7.74 22.31 19.36
C TYR A 60 -6.99 21.57 20.48
N GLN A 61 -5.72 21.92 20.70
CA GLN A 61 -4.82 21.22 21.64
C GLN A 61 -4.91 21.73 23.09
N GLY A 62 -5.86 22.62 23.41
CA GLY A 62 -5.99 23.22 24.74
C GLY A 62 -5.04 24.40 24.98
N ILE A 63 -5.10 24.98 26.18
CA ILE A 63 -4.27 26.13 26.58
C ILE A 63 -2.83 25.64 26.82
N PRO A 64 -1.78 26.31 26.30
CA PRO A 64 -1.77 27.67 25.73
C PRO A 64 -1.85 27.74 24.19
N ALA A 65 -2.16 26.65 23.50
CA ALA A 65 -2.25 26.65 22.04
C ALA A 65 -3.39 27.57 21.55
N LYS A 66 -3.25 28.08 20.32
CA LYS A 66 -4.29 28.81 19.60
C LYS A 66 -5.09 27.85 18.73
N ILE A 67 -6.28 28.27 18.30
CA ILE A 67 -7.07 27.52 17.33
C ILE A 67 -6.42 27.68 15.96
N ASP A 68 -5.88 26.60 15.43
CA ASP A 68 -5.37 26.54 14.06
C ASP A 68 -6.50 26.23 13.09
N THR A 69 -6.55 26.96 11.97
CA THR A 69 -7.54 26.75 10.91
C THR A 69 -6.83 26.39 9.61
N LEU A 70 -7.40 25.45 8.87
CA LEU A 70 -6.86 25.03 7.59
C LEU A 70 -7.32 25.98 6.49
N LYS A 71 -6.44 26.28 5.54
CA LYS A 71 -6.78 27.06 4.34
C LYS A 71 -7.65 26.29 3.33
N SER A 72 -7.68 24.96 3.45
CA SER A 72 -8.46 24.06 2.61
C SER A 72 -8.77 22.78 3.39
N THR A 73 -9.75 22.00 2.93
CA THR A 73 -9.77 20.56 3.24
C THR A 73 -8.66 19.88 2.45
N TYR A 74 -7.96 18.92 3.06
CA TYR A 74 -6.89 18.15 2.44
C TYR A 74 -7.23 16.66 2.40
N LEU A 75 -6.84 16.00 1.32
CA LEU A 75 -6.66 14.56 1.26
C LEU A 75 -5.22 14.28 1.70
N LEU A 76 -5.05 13.63 2.83
CA LEU A 76 -3.80 13.01 3.22
C LEU A 76 -3.73 11.63 2.59
N PHE A 77 -2.61 11.36 1.93
CA PHE A 77 -2.23 10.04 1.46
C PHE A 77 -0.87 9.70 2.05
N ALA A 78 -0.81 8.68 2.90
CA ALA A 78 0.42 8.13 3.43
C ALA A 78 0.63 6.74 2.82
N CYS A 79 1.82 6.45 2.32
CA CYS A 79 2.13 5.20 1.64
C CYS A 79 3.57 4.78 1.88
N ASP A 80 3.75 3.53 2.28
CA ASP A 80 5.05 2.88 2.37
C ASP A 80 5.14 1.83 1.26
N PHE A 81 6.20 1.90 0.46
CA PHE A 81 6.35 1.05 -0.72
C PHE A 81 7.81 0.67 -1.01
N ASP A 82 7.99 -0.38 -1.79
CA ASP A 82 9.29 -0.81 -2.34
C ASP A 82 9.78 0.19 -3.39
N GLY A 83 11.00 0.70 -3.20
CA GLY A 83 11.64 1.56 -4.18
C GLY A 83 12.38 2.75 -3.56
N PHE A 84 12.90 3.59 -4.43
CA PHE A 84 13.78 4.70 -4.05
C PHE A 84 13.24 6.07 -4.49
N SER A 85 12.15 6.11 -5.23
CA SER A 85 11.51 7.36 -5.70
C SER A 85 10.01 7.18 -5.86
N ILE A 86 9.31 8.32 -5.84
CA ILE A 86 7.86 8.36 -6.06
C ILE A 86 7.44 7.83 -7.44
N ASP A 87 8.33 7.92 -8.45
CA ASP A 87 8.08 7.42 -9.81
C ASP A 87 7.75 5.94 -9.83
N VAL A 88 8.34 5.16 -8.91
CA VAL A 88 8.02 3.74 -8.76
C VAL A 88 6.55 3.61 -8.39
N LEU A 89 6.11 4.25 -7.32
CA LEU A 89 4.70 4.20 -6.90
C LEU A 89 3.75 4.70 -8.00
N ILE A 90 4.06 5.83 -8.65
CA ILE A 90 3.21 6.37 -9.71
C ILE A 90 3.07 5.40 -10.88
N ARG A 91 4.17 4.79 -11.33
CA ARG A 91 4.14 3.78 -12.40
C ARG A 91 3.24 2.61 -12.02
N GLU A 92 3.45 2.02 -10.84
CA GLU A 92 2.70 0.85 -10.40
C GLU A 92 1.22 1.18 -10.18
N MET A 93 0.87 2.37 -9.67
CA MET A 93 -0.54 2.79 -9.56
C MET A 93 -1.21 3.01 -10.92
N ILE A 94 -0.51 3.57 -11.91
CA ILE A 94 -1.05 3.72 -13.27
C ILE A 94 -1.27 2.35 -13.93
N GLU A 95 -0.36 1.41 -13.71
CA GLU A 95 -0.45 0.07 -14.30
C GLU A 95 -1.57 -0.77 -13.67
N HIS A 96 -1.73 -0.71 -12.35
CA HIS A 96 -2.62 -1.61 -11.63
C HIS A 96 -3.96 -1.00 -11.23
N ILE A 97 -4.02 0.30 -10.94
CA ILE A 97 -5.25 0.96 -10.43
C ILE A 97 -5.54 2.33 -11.09
N PRO A 98 -5.47 2.46 -12.43
CA PRO A 98 -5.61 3.75 -13.10
C PRO A 98 -6.95 4.44 -12.84
N ASP A 99 -8.04 3.67 -12.76
CA ASP A 99 -9.38 4.20 -12.52
C ASP A 99 -9.53 4.74 -11.11
N GLN A 100 -9.02 4.03 -10.09
CA GLN A 100 -9.07 4.48 -8.69
C GLN A 100 -8.15 5.69 -8.50
N LEU A 101 -6.93 5.67 -9.07
CA LEU A 101 -6.00 6.80 -9.06
C LEU A 101 -6.66 8.05 -9.66
N LYS A 102 -7.28 7.94 -10.83
CA LYS A 102 -8.01 9.07 -11.44
C LYS A 102 -9.19 9.50 -10.57
N THR A 103 -9.98 8.54 -10.08
CA THR A 103 -11.22 8.83 -9.33
C THR A 103 -10.95 9.52 -8.00
N ILE A 104 -9.86 9.20 -7.31
CA ILE A 104 -9.49 9.83 -6.04
C ILE A 104 -8.96 11.26 -6.30
N TRP A 105 -7.93 11.38 -7.13
CA TRP A 105 -7.20 12.65 -7.27
C TRP A 105 -7.88 13.67 -8.18
N GLN A 106 -8.87 13.30 -9.00
CA GLN A 106 -9.68 14.28 -9.73
C GLN A 106 -10.43 15.26 -8.81
N HIS A 107 -10.64 14.91 -7.53
CA HIS A 107 -11.21 15.80 -6.53
C HIS A 107 -10.20 16.79 -5.94
N CYS A 108 -8.91 16.64 -6.22
CA CYS A 108 -7.82 17.49 -5.72
C CYS A 108 -7.48 18.61 -6.69
N ARG A 109 -7.06 19.76 -6.17
CA ARG A 109 -6.63 20.92 -6.97
C ARG A 109 -5.30 20.62 -7.63
N GLY A 110 -5.13 21.07 -8.88
CA GLY A 110 -3.87 20.94 -9.62
C GLY A 110 -3.58 19.53 -10.14
N PHE A 111 -4.46 18.54 -9.92
CA PHE A 111 -4.28 17.20 -10.45
C PHE A 111 -4.15 17.23 -11.98
N PRO A 112 -3.04 16.74 -12.55
CA PRO A 112 -2.74 16.88 -13.98
C PRO A 112 -3.43 15.82 -14.86
N GLY A 113 -4.08 14.82 -14.26
CA GLY A 113 -4.50 13.60 -14.94
C GLY A 113 -3.50 12.46 -14.74
N ILE A 114 -3.71 11.36 -15.46
CA ILE A 114 -2.85 10.15 -15.41
C ILE A 114 -2.13 9.90 -16.74
N GLU A 115 -2.36 10.74 -17.74
CA GLU A 115 -1.85 10.59 -19.10
C GLU A 115 -0.34 10.90 -19.19
N SER A 116 0.16 11.74 -18.27
CA SER A 116 1.58 12.06 -18.14
C SER A 116 2.10 11.59 -16.79
N ARG A 117 2.85 10.47 -16.82
CA ARG A 117 3.52 9.91 -15.62
C ARG A 117 4.39 10.96 -14.95
N ASP A 118 5.25 11.63 -15.71
CA ASP A 118 6.20 12.60 -15.16
C ASP A 118 5.47 13.82 -14.56
N GLY A 119 4.38 14.27 -15.21
CA GLY A 119 3.53 15.32 -14.66
C GLY A 119 2.87 14.93 -13.35
N LEU A 120 2.45 13.67 -13.24
CA LEU A 120 1.84 13.13 -12.02
C LEU A 120 2.86 12.95 -10.88
N SER A 121 4.06 12.47 -11.18
CA SER A 121 5.17 12.39 -10.21
C SER A 121 5.49 13.77 -9.64
N VAL A 122 5.71 14.77 -10.51
CA VAL A 122 5.96 16.16 -10.09
C VAL A 122 4.82 16.68 -9.21
N TYR A 123 3.57 16.35 -9.53
CA TYR A 123 2.43 16.75 -8.72
C TYR A 123 2.45 16.12 -7.31
N PHE A 124 2.82 14.84 -7.20
CA PHE A 124 2.95 14.16 -5.90
C PHE A 124 4.11 14.73 -5.08
N GLU A 125 5.27 14.97 -5.69
CA GLU A 125 6.43 15.60 -5.03
C GLU A 125 6.09 17.00 -4.51
N GLN A 126 5.37 17.80 -5.29
CA GLN A 126 4.94 19.13 -4.87
C GLN A 126 3.97 19.10 -3.67
N CYS A 127 3.23 18.01 -3.50
CA CYS A 127 2.31 17.82 -2.39
C CYS A 127 2.95 17.05 -1.22
N GLU A 128 4.21 16.62 -1.33
CA GLU A 128 4.91 15.85 -0.31
C GLU A 128 5.16 16.71 0.93
N VAL A 129 4.84 16.15 2.09
CA VAL A 129 5.27 16.64 3.39
C VAL A 129 6.46 15.79 3.79
N GLY A 130 7.61 16.43 4.00
CA GLY A 130 8.85 15.71 4.34
C GLY A 130 8.67 14.76 5.53
N THR A 131 8.83 13.45 5.26
CA THR A 131 8.84 12.40 6.29
C THR A 131 10.21 12.41 6.99
N ASN A 132 10.23 12.65 8.30
CA ASN A 132 11.48 12.77 9.07
C ASN A 132 11.93 11.45 9.73
N LEU A 133 11.03 10.49 9.90
CA LEU A 133 11.28 9.22 10.60
C LEU A 133 10.46 8.10 9.96
N LEU A 134 10.98 7.48 8.89
CA LEU A 134 10.41 6.25 8.35
C LEU A 134 11.05 5.03 9.05
N LEU A 135 10.21 4.17 9.64
CA LEU A 135 10.63 2.90 10.21
C LEU A 135 9.94 1.75 9.46
N ALA A 136 10.70 1.00 8.68
CA ALA A 136 10.27 -0.25 8.10
C ALA A 136 10.63 -1.42 9.04
N ASP A 137 9.72 -2.37 9.20
CA ASP A 137 9.92 -3.58 10.01
C ASP A 137 10.84 -4.60 9.32
N GLN A 138 10.78 -4.67 7.99
CA GLN A 138 11.64 -5.46 7.11
C GLN A 138 12.25 -4.55 6.03
N PRO A 139 13.26 -3.73 6.37
CA PRO A 139 13.80 -2.71 5.47
C PRO A 139 14.39 -3.29 4.17
N ASP A 140 14.87 -4.54 4.23
CA ASP A 140 15.57 -5.20 3.13
C ASP A 140 14.75 -6.29 2.41
N ALA A 141 13.45 -6.43 2.73
CA ALA A 141 12.59 -7.45 2.10
C ALA A 141 11.39 -6.82 1.39
N THR A 142 11.27 -7.03 0.09
CA THR A 142 10.14 -6.57 -0.75
C THR A 142 8.81 -7.16 -0.32
N VAL A 143 7.69 -6.54 -0.74
CA VAL A 143 6.33 -7.09 -0.54
C VAL A 143 6.27 -8.53 -1.05
N ASN A 144 6.81 -8.78 -2.25
CA ASN A 144 6.81 -10.11 -2.84
C ASN A 144 7.62 -11.13 -2.01
N GLU A 145 8.79 -10.77 -1.49
CA GLU A 145 9.57 -11.66 -0.62
C GLU A 145 8.85 -11.96 0.70
N ILE A 146 8.21 -10.95 1.30
CA ILE A 146 7.43 -11.11 2.52
C ILE A 146 6.26 -12.06 2.26
N LEU A 147 5.47 -11.83 1.20
CA LEU A 147 4.33 -12.67 0.85
C LEU A 147 4.76 -14.11 0.54
N LEU A 148 5.85 -14.31 -0.22
CA LEU A 148 6.41 -15.63 -0.47
C LEU A 148 6.85 -16.32 0.83
N GLY A 149 7.51 -15.60 1.73
CA GLY A 149 7.90 -16.12 3.04
C GLY A 149 6.70 -16.57 3.89
N LEU A 150 5.63 -15.78 3.90
CA LEU A 150 4.38 -16.12 4.60
C LEU A 150 3.68 -17.33 3.98
N MET A 151 3.65 -17.42 2.65
CA MET A 151 3.12 -18.59 1.93
C MET A 151 3.90 -19.85 2.25
N TYR A 152 5.24 -19.80 2.22
CA TYR A 152 6.08 -20.95 2.53
C TYR A 152 5.88 -21.40 3.97
N ARG A 153 5.80 -20.46 4.92
CA ARG A 153 5.49 -20.75 6.32
C ARG A 153 4.14 -21.46 6.46
N ARG A 154 3.10 -20.99 5.77
CA ARG A 154 1.77 -21.63 5.80
C ARG A 154 1.79 -23.02 5.19
N GLY A 155 2.33 -23.17 3.98
CA GLY A 155 2.37 -24.44 3.26
C GLY A 155 3.16 -25.51 4.00
N LEU A 156 4.32 -25.16 4.56
CA LEU A 156 5.11 -26.06 5.42
C LEU A 156 4.38 -26.40 6.71
N GLY A 157 3.69 -25.44 7.33
CA GLY A 157 2.89 -25.68 8.53
C GLY A 157 1.75 -26.67 8.29
N GLU A 158 1.00 -26.49 7.19
CA GLU A 158 -0.06 -27.41 6.78
C GLU A 158 0.47 -28.80 6.46
N PHE A 159 1.63 -28.89 5.80
CA PHE A 159 2.31 -30.15 5.51
C PHE A 159 2.76 -30.88 6.78
N ILE A 160 3.39 -30.19 7.73
CA ILE A 160 3.80 -30.78 9.01
C ILE A 160 2.59 -31.36 9.75
N ARG A 161 1.48 -30.61 9.80
CA ARG A 161 0.23 -31.08 10.39
C ARG A 161 -0.29 -32.34 9.69
N HIS A 162 -0.29 -32.36 8.36
CA HIS A 162 -0.70 -33.52 7.56
C HIS A 162 0.12 -34.78 7.87
N VAL A 163 1.45 -34.62 7.95
CA VAL A 163 2.39 -35.71 8.25
C VAL A 163 2.17 -36.25 9.66
N GLN A 164 1.94 -35.38 10.64
CA GLN A 164 1.64 -35.78 12.02
C GLN A 164 0.32 -36.55 12.14
N GLU A 165 -0.71 -36.14 11.40
CA GLU A 165 -2.03 -36.78 11.41
C GLU A 165 -2.03 -38.15 10.71
N LYS A 166 -1.38 -38.26 9.54
CA LYS A 166 -1.42 -39.48 8.73
C LYS A 166 -0.29 -40.48 9.02
N GLN A 167 0.82 -40.00 9.58
CA GLN A 167 2.03 -40.80 9.82
C GLN A 167 2.46 -41.62 8.58
N PRO A 168 2.70 -40.96 7.43
CA PRO A 168 3.05 -41.62 6.18
C PRO A 168 4.38 -42.37 6.29
N THR A 169 4.57 -43.37 5.44
CA THR A 169 5.87 -44.06 5.30
C THR A 169 6.95 -43.10 4.77
N PRO A 170 8.25 -43.40 4.95
CA PRO A 170 9.33 -42.54 4.45
C PRO A 170 9.27 -42.27 2.93
N ALA A 171 8.78 -43.23 2.15
CA ALA A 171 8.63 -43.08 0.70
C ALA A 171 7.50 -42.09 0.35
N GLU A 172 6.35 -42.21 1.00
CA GLU A 172 5.20 -41.30 0.85
C GLU A 172 5.57 -39.88 1.31
N LEU A 173 6.25 -39.75 2.46
CA LEU A 173 6.71 -38.46 2.96
C LEU A 173 7.59 -37.72 1.95
N LYS A 174 8.53 -38.43 1.31
CA LYS A 174 9.42 -37.86 0.29
C LYS A 174 8.63 -37.39 -0.93
N GLN A 175 7.65 -38.18 -1.38
CA GLN A 175 6.81 -37.87 -2.53
C GLN A 175 5.90 -36.66 -2.27
N ASP A 176 5.27 -36.62 -1.10
CA ASP A 176 4.38 -35.54 -0.69
C ASP A 176 5.17 -34.22 -0.51
N PHE A 177 6.37 -34.29 0.07
CA PHE A 177 7.24 -33.12 0.18
C PHE A 177 7.67 -32.59 -1.19
N ALA A 178 8.06 -33.47 -2.13
CA ALA A 178 8.41 -33.04 -3.48
C ALA A 178 7.24 -32.35 -4.20
N THR A 179 6.03 -32.87 -4.00
CA THR A 179 4.79 -32.31 -4.56
C THR A 179 4.48 -30.94 -3.96
N LEU A 180 4.61 -30.79 -2.63
CA LEU A 180 4.50 -29.50 -1.95
C LEU A 180 5.51 -28.50 -2.49
N TRP A 181 6.78 -28.90 -2.58
CA TRP A 181 7.86 -28.02 -3.01
C TRP A 181 7.64 -27.52 -4.44
N GLN A 182 7.27 -28.41 -5.36
CA GLN A 182 6.92 -28.02 -6.73
C GLN A 182 5.76 -27.02 -6.76
N ARG A 183 4.68 -27.29 -6.00
CA ARG A 183 3.54 -26.39 -5.91
C ARG A 183 3.96 -25.01 -5.40
N LEU A 184 4.79 -24.93 -4.36
CA LEU A 184 5.26 -23.66 -3.79
C LEU A 184 6.13 -22.85 -4.76
N GLN A 185 6.88 -23.51 -5.64
CA GLN A 185 7.71 -22.83 -6.66
C GLN A 185 6.89 -22.16 -7.78
N GLU A 186 5.68 -22.64 -8.04
CA GLU A 186 4.81 -22.13 -9.10
C GLU A 186 3.94 -20.95 -8.67
N VAL A 187 3.87 -20.65 -7.36
CA VAL A 187 2.97 -19.61 -6.85
C VAL A 187 3.53 -18.21 -7.04
N ARG A 188 2.65 -17.29 -7.42
CA ARG A 188 2.86 -15.84 -7.39
C ARG A 188 1.85 -15.24 -6.40
N PRO A 189 2.25 -14.92 -5.16
CA PRO A 189 1.31 -14.36 -4.19
C PRO A 189 0.89 -12.95 -4.58
N LEU A 190 -0.38 -12.63 -4.33
CA LEU A 190 -0.87 -11.26 -4.29
C LEU A 190 -1.31 -10.92 -2.86
N ALA A 191 -1.30 -9.63 -2.53
CA ALA A 191 -1.83 -9.18 -1.24
C ALA A 191 -3.32 -9.56 -1.14
N GLY A 192 -3.71 -10.14 0.00
CA GLY A 192 -5.06 -10.66 0.24
C GLY A 192 -5.28 -12.14 -0.11
N ASP A 193 -4.30 -12.85 -0.70
CA ASP A 193 -4.39 -14.30 -0.93
C ASP A 193 -4.09 -15.15 0.33
N LEU A 194 -3.56 -14.51 1.38
CA LEU A 194 -3.10 -15.14 2.63
C LEU A 194 -4.15 -15.12 3.74
#